data_AF-A0A0D8XA89-F1
#
_entry.id   AF-A0A0D8XA89-F1
#
_cell.length_a   1.000
_cell.length_b   1.000
_cell.length_c   1.000
_cell.angle_alpha   90.00
_cell.angle_beta   90.00
_cell.angle_gamma   90.00
#
_symmetry.space_group_name_H-M   'P 1'
#
loop_
_entity.id
_entity.type
_entity.pdbx_description
1 polymer ?
#
loop_
_entity_poly.entity_id
_entity_poly.type
_entity_poly.pdbx_seq_one_letter_code
_entity_poly.pdbx_strand_id
1 'polypeptide(L)'
;MRFVLLAKIFVKNQRRSADCFVVYSIEENSTEPEFMLPLDRISACGIDLLRMPSRGLELSSVIVFAFHPSFVTAGDQAFAVHCVFQQRPITVSAQFDFIRLR
;
A
#
# COMPACT_ATOMS: atom_id res chain seq x y z
N MET A 1 18.08 21.81 21.38
CA MET A 1 17.36 20.63 20.88
C MET A 1 17.22 20.79 19.38
N ARG A 2 17.81 19.90 18.57
CA ARG A 2 17.76 19.97 17.11
C ARG A 2 16.50 19.22 16.66
N PHE A 3 15.48 19.94 16.20
CA PHE A 3 14.31 19.32 15.59
C PHE A 3 14.72 18.86 14.19
N VAL A 4 14.97 17.57 14.03
CA VAL A 4 15.07 16.97 12.70
C VAL A 4 13.64 16.87 12.18
N LEU A 5 13.32 17.66 11.17
CA LEU A 5 12.04 17.58 10.47
C LEU A 5 12.07 16.31 9.64
N LEU A 6 11.31 15.30 10.09
CA LEU A 6 11.14 14.04 9.40
C LEU A 6 9.73 13.98 8.85
N ALA A 7 9.59 13.84 7.54
CA ALA A 7 8.31 13.53 6.93
C ALA A 7 8.09 12.01 6.98
N LYS A 8 6.87 11.60 7.27
CA LYS A 8 6.48 10.18 7.32
C LYS A 8 5.27 9.98 6.43
N ILE A 9 5.38 9.06 5.48
CA ILE A 9 4.27 8.60 4.66
C ILE A 9 3.85 7.22 5.18
N PHE A 10 2.56 7.02 5.44
CA PHE A 10 2.07 5.76 5.98
C PHE A 10 0.61 5.51 5.58
N VAL A 11 0.21 4.24 5.59
CA VAL A 11 -1.20 3.87 5.43
C VAL A 11 -1.99 4.27 6.68
N LYS A 12 -3.18 4.83 6.53
CA LYS A 12 -4.06 5.25 7.62
C LYS A 12 -4.15 4.15 8.69
N ASN A 13 -4.04 4.55 9.96
CA ASN A 13 -3.98 3.70 11.14
C ASN A 13 -2.73 2.79 11.27
N GLN A 14 -1.80 2.80 10.31
CA GLN A 14 -0.60 1.96 10.32
C GLN A 14 0.70 2.71 10.63
N ARG A 15 0.62 3.88 11.27
CA ARG A 15 1.77 4.76 11.55
C ARG A 15 2.94 4.06 12.27
N ARG A 16 2.62 3.10 13.13
CA ARG A 16 3.56 2.35 13.98
C ARG A 16 3.76 0.91 13.51
N SER A 17 3.07 0.49 12.46
CA SER A 17 3.20 -0.86 11.93
C SER A 17 4.52 -0.99 11.17
N ALA A 18 5.25 -2.06 11.43
CA ALA A 18 6.48 -2.34 10.69
C ALA A 18 6.14 -2.52 9.20
N ASP A 19 6.99 -1.99 8.33
CA ASP A 19 6.90 -2.11 6.87
C ASP A 19 5.72 -1.37 6.19
N CYS A 20 4.86 -0.66 6.94
CA CYS A 20 3.71 0.07 6.40
C CYS A 20 3.90 1.61 6.35
N PHE A 21 5.14 2.06 6.51
CA PHE A 21 5.51 3.46 6.43
C PHE A 21 6.90 3.63 5.82
N VAL A 22 7.14 4.83 5.30
CA VAL A 22 8.47 5.31 4.92
C VAL A 22 8.72 6.65 5.62
N VAL A 23 9.98 6.90 5.98
CA VAL A 23 10.42 8.15 6.61
C VAL A 23 11.40 8.84 5.68
N TYR A 24 11.17 10.12 5.45
CA TYR A 24 12.02 11.00 4.67
C TYR A 24 12.70 12.01 5.58
N SER A 25 13.98 12.22 5.32
CA SER A 25 14.74 13.29 5.94
C SER A 25 14.91 14.45 4.97
N ILE A 26 14.89 15.69 5.47
CA ILE A 26 15.28 16.87 4.67
C ILE A 26 16.71 16.71 4.14
N GLU A 27 17.56 15.93 4.82
CA GLU A 27 18.94 15.69 4.40
C GLU A 27 19.05 14.91 3.08
N GLU A 28 18.01 14.16 2.68
CA GLU A 28 17.98 13.43 1.41
C GLU A 28 17.74 14.34 0.19
N ASN A 29 17.27 15.59 0.40
CA ASN A 29 17.02 16.59 -0.63
C ASN A 29 16.26 16.06 -1.87
N SER A 30 15.35 15.10 -1.66
CA SER A 30 14.50 14.57 -2.72
C SER A 30 13.20 15.37 -2.81
N THR A 31 12.84 15.76 -4.02
CA THR A 31 11.54 16.38 -4.34
C THR A 31 10.49 15.36 -4.76
N GLU A 32 10.88 14.10 -4.92
CA GLU A 32 10.04 13.01 -5.44
C GLU A 32 10.01 11.85 -4.43
N PRO A 33 9.23 11.98 -3.34
CA PRO A 33 9.09 10.89 -2.38
C PRO A 33 8.26 9.75 -3.00
N GLU A 34 8.76 8.53 -2.92
CA GLU A 34 8.07 7.31 -3.40
C GLU A 34 7.74 6.35 -2.25
N PHE A 35 6.47 6.00 -2.10
CA PHE A 35 6.04 4.98 -1.14
C PHE A 35 5.65 3.70 -1.88
N MET A 36 6.50 2.68 -1.76
CA MET A 36 6.24 1.36 -2.31
C MET A 36 5.79 0.41 -1.21
N LEU A 37 4.68 -0.30 -1.44
CA LEU A 37 4.24 -1.38 -0.57
C LEU A 37 4.28 -2.72 -1.31
N PRO A 38 5.01 -3.72 -0.79
CA PRO A 38 4.97 -5.09 -1.31
C PRO A 38 3.56 -5.70 -1.28
N LEU A 39 3.21 -6.47 -2.31
CA LEU A 39 1.87 -7.06 -2.46
C LEU A 39 1.52 -8.04 -1.32
N ASP A 40 2.51 -8.74 -0.76
CA ASP A 40 2.36 -9.65 0.37
C ASP A 40 2.00 -8.93 1.68
N ARG A 41 2.20 -7.61 1.74
CA ARG A 41 1.92 -6.78 2.92
C ARG A 41 0.65 -5.95 2.81
N ILE A 42 -0.10 -6.04 1.71
CA ILE A 42 -1.36 -5.32 1.49
C ILE A 42 -2.33 -5.50 2.67
N SER A 43 -2.61 -6.74 3.05
CA SER A 43 -3.55 -7.05 4.14
C SER A 43 -3.02 -6.63 5.50
N ALA A 44 -1.71 -6.79 5.73
CA ALA A 44 -1.05 -6.42 6.98
C ALA A 44 -1.04 -4.89 7.20
N CYS A 45 -0.97 -4.11 6.12
CA CYS A 45 -0.99 -2.66 6.15
C CYS A 45 -2.40 -2.07 6.03
N GLY A 46 -3.46 -2.86 6.20
CA GLY A 46 -4.83 -2.35 6.20
C GLY A 46 -5.24 -1.70 4.88
N ILE A 47 -4.73 -2.21 3.76
CA ILE A 47 -5.27 -1.90 2.44
C ILE A 47 -6.47 -2.80 2.22
N ASP A 48 -7.61 -2.18 1.90
CA ASP A 48 -8.84 -2.91 1.61
C ASP A 48 -8.75 -3.53 0.21
N LEU A 49 -9.10 -4.81 0.12
CA LEU A 49 -9.03 -5.59 -1.11
C LEU A 49 -10.44 -6.11 -1.44
N LEU A 50 -10.99 -5.60 -2.54
CA LEU A 50 -12.33 -5.96 -3.01
C LEU A 50 -12.23 -6.71 -4.34
N ARG A 51 -12.70 -7.96 -4.35
CA ARG A 51 -12.81 -8.74 -5.59
C ARG A 51 -14.12 -8.43 -6.29
N MET A 52 -14.03 -7.90 -7.51
CA MET A 52 -15.17 -7.66 -8.40
C MET A 52 -15.23 -8.77 -9.45
N PRO A 53 -16.20 -9.70 -9.39
CA PRO A 53 -16.24 -10.90 -10.24
C PRO A 53 -16.11 -10.67 -11.75
N SER A 54 -16.53 -9.52 -12.25
CA SER A 54 -16.49 -9.16 -13.67
C SER A 54 -15.46 -8.07 -14.03
N ARG A 55 -14.88 -7.38 -13.04
CA ARG A 55 -13.96 -6.24 -13.27
C ARG A 55 -12.53 -6.48 -12.76
N GLY A 56 -12.34 -7.53 -11.96
CA GLY A 56 -11.05 -7.91 -11.41
C GLY A 56 -10.93 -7.62 -9.92
N LEU A 57 -9.88 -6.91 -9.52
CA LEU A 57 -9.52 -6.63 -8.13
C LEU A 57 -9.40 -5.12 -7.92
N GLU A 58 -10.01 -4.58 -6.87
CA GLU A 58 -9.80 -3.21 -6.43
C GLU A 58 -9.04 -3.20 -5.10
N LEU A 59 -8.02 -2.37 -5.03
CA LEU A 59 -7.32 -2.04 -3.79
C LEU A 59 -7.65 -0.59 -3.42
N SER A 60 -8.07 -0.36 -2.19
CA SER A 60 -8.37 0.97 -1.69
C SER A 60 -7.69 1.23 -0.35
N SER A 61 -7.12 2.42 -0.19
CA SER A 61 -6.54 2.84 1.08
C SER A 61 -6.43 4.35 1.19
N VAL A 62 -6.14 4.84 2.40
CA VAL A 62 -5.84 6.25 2.64
C VAL A 62 -4.38 6.38 3.01
N ILE A 63 -3.61 7.12 2.22
CA ILE A 63 -2.20 7.40 2.47
C ILE A 63 -2.07 8.75 3.15
N VAL A 64 -1.34 8.79 4.26
CA VAL A 64 -1.16 9.98 5.09
C VAL A 64 0.29 10.46 5.02
N PHE A 65 0.46 11.74 4.71
CA PHE A 65 1.72 12.48 4.71
C PHE A 65 1.76 13.33 5.98
N ALA A 66 2.65 12.99 6.92
CA ALA A 66 2.76 13.69 8.19
C ALA A 66 4.17 14.19 8.48
N PHE A 67 4.30 15.41 8.99
CA PHE A 67 5.59 16.03 9.31
C PHE A 67 5.95 15.98 10.79
N HIS A 68 4.99 15.67 11.66
CA HIS A 68 5.23 15.49 13.09
C HIS A 68 5.31 14.00 13.45
N PRO A 69 6.25 13.54 14.31
CA PRO A 69 6.47 12.12 14.61
C PRO A 69 5.29 11.41 15.29
N SER A 70 4.43 12.13 16.00
CA SER A 70 3.37 11.54 16.83
C SER A 70 1.96 12.02 16.53
N PHE A 71 1.79 13.15 15.85
CA PHE A 71 0.50 13.82 15.73
C PHE A 71 0.24 14.16 14.27
N VAL A 72 -1.05 14.18 13.91
CA VAL A 72 -1.48 14.77 12.64
C VAL A 72 -1.65 16.27 12.88
N THR A 73 -0.93 17.09 12.12
CA THR A 73 -0.91 18.55 12.25
C THR A 73 -1.61 19.21 11.07
N ALA A 74 -1.85 20.52 11.14
CA ALA A 74 -2.51 21.26 10.07
C ALA A 74 -1.76 21.25 8.73
N GLY A 75 -0.44 20.96 8.74
CA GLY A 75 0.38 20.82 7.53
C GLY A 75 0.33 19.42 6.90
N ASP A 76 -0.31 18.46 7.56
CA ASP A 76 -0.36 17.07 7.08
C ASP A 76 -1.49 16.89 6.05
N GLN A 77 -1.29 15.96 5.11
CA GLN A 77 -2.22 15.69 4.03
C GLN A 77 -2.58 14.21 4.00
N ALA A 78 -3.79 13.90 3.53
CA ALA A 78 -4.24 12.52 3.36
C ALA A 78 -4.96 12.35 2.03
N PHE A 79 -4.63 11.27 1.33
CA PHE A 79 -5.16 10.98 0.00
C PHE A 79 -5.82 9.62 -0.02
N ALA A 80 -7.06 9.55 -0.51
CA ALA A 80 -7.72 8.29 -0.80
C ALA A 80 -7.22 7.77 -2.16
N VAL A 81 -6.59 6.61 -2.15
CA VAL A 81 -5.99 5.97 -3.33
C VAL A 81 -6.82 4.74 -3.67
N HIS A 82 -7.17 4.62 -4.94
CA HIS A 82 -7.91 3.49 -5.51
C HIS A 82 -7.15 2.94 -6.71
N CYS A 83 -6.82 1.65 -6.68
CA CYS A 83 -6.13 0.94 -7.75
C CYS A 83 -7.02 -0.20 -8.25
N VAL A 84 -7.39 -0.18 -9.53
CA VAL A 84 -8.22 -1.23 -10.15
C VAL A 84 -7.35 -2.08 -11.06
N PHE A 85 -7.22 -3.36 -10.72
CA PHE A 85 -6.50 -4.36 -11.49
C PHE A 85 -7.49 -5.22 -12.28
N GLN A 86 -7.45 -5.12 -13.60
CA GLN A 86 -8.26 -5.96 -14.48
C GLN A 86 -7.68 -7.37 -14.57
N GLN A 87 -8.51 -8.39 -14.32
CA GLN A 87 -8.13 -9.76 -14.60
C GLN A 87 -8.17 -9.99 -16.11
N ARG A 88 -7.01 -10.19 -16.73
CA ARG A 88 -6.95 -10.65 -18.12
C ARG A 88 -7.49 -12.09 -18.18
N PRO A 89 -8.39 -12.42 -19.12
CA PRO A 89 -8.82 -13.79 -19.34
C PRO A 89 -7.66 -14.55 -20.01
N ILE A 90 -6.68 -14.98 -19.23
CA ILE A 90 -5.71 -15.97 -19.68
C ILE A 90 -6.34 -17.32 -19.33
N THR A 91 -6.81 -18.05 -20.34
CA THR A 91 -7.22 -19.45 -20.19
C THR A 91 -6.00 -20.28 -19.83
N VAL A 92 -5.77 -20.51 -18.54
CA VAL A 92 -4.79 -21.49 -18.08
C VAL A 92 -5.39 -22.87 -18.32
N SER A 93 -5.08 -23.48 -19.46
CA SER A 93 -5.44 -24.88 -19.72
C SER A 93 -4.51 -25.77 -18.90
N ALA A 94 -4.97 -26.17 -17.72
CA ALA A 94 -4.32 -27.24 -16.97
C ALA A 94 -4.87 -28.57 -17.48
N GLN A 95 -4.06 -29.30 -18.25
CA GLN A 95 -4.37 -30.68 -18.64
C GLN A 95 -4.08 -31.59 -17.45
N PHE A 96 -5.13 -31.95 -16.70
CA PHE A 96 -5.03 -32.93 -15.63
C PHE A 96 -5.28 -34.33 -16.19
N ASP A 97 -4.23 -35.13 -16.35
CA ASP A 97 -4.35 -36.56 -16.65
C ASP A 97 -4.67 -37.31 -15.36
N PHE A 98 -5.96 -37.60 -15.14
CA PHE A 98 -6.37 -38.51 -14.08
C PHE A 98 -6.18 -39.95 -14.57
N ILE A 99 -5.09 -40.60 -14.14
CA ILE A 99 -4.96 -42.06 -14.25
C ILE A 99 -6.07 -42.67 -13.38
N ARG A 100 -7.13 -43.19 -14.01
CA ARG A 100 -8.11 -44.06 -13.35
C ARG A 100 -7.41 -45.36 -12.98
N LEU A 101 -6.97 -45.48 -11.73
CA LEU A 101 -6.68 -46.79 -11.15
C LEU A 101 -8.01 -47.51 -10.94
N ARG A 102 -8.14 -48.66 -11.61
CA ARG A 102 -9.30 -49.54 -11.59
C ARG A 102 -9.19 -50.53 -10.44
#